data_AF-T1I185-F1
#
_entry.id   AF-T1I185-F1
#
_cell.length_a   1.000
_cell.length_b   1.000
_cell.length_c   1.000
_cell.angle_alpha   90.00
_cell.angle_beta   90.00
_cell.angle_gamma   90.00
#
_symmetry.space_group_name_H-M   'P 1'
#
loop_
_entity.id
_entity.type
_entity.pdbx_description
1 polymer ?
#
loop_
_entity_poly.entity_id
_entity_poly.type
_entity_poly.pdbx_seq_one_letter_code
_entity_poly.pdbx_strand_id
1 'polypeptide(L)'
;MVKCVVRNARREDCVEIRRLIQELADFEKLPDSVKIGAETLEKDGFDNAQPPYQCIVAEDPENTMKLIGYALFFNGYATWNGRRVYLDDIMVTEKYRRSGIGLQLFSRVCE
;
A
#
# COMPACT_ATOMS: atom_id res chain seq x y z
N MET A 1 -14.26 2.01 -15.84
CA MET A 1 -13.47 2.20 -14.60
C MET A 1 -14.23 1.53 -13.48
N VAL A 2 -13.57 0.64 -12.73
CA VAL A 2 -14.16 0.13 -11.49
C VAL A 2 -14.13 1.28 -10.49
N LYS A 3 -15.28 1.59 -9.90
CA LYS A 3 -15.39 2.62 -8.87
C LYS A 3 -15.04 1.96 -7.54
N CYS A 4 -13.84 2.20 -7.04
CA CYS A 4 -13.41 1.78 -5.70
C CYS A 4 -13.11 3.01 -4.84
N VAL A 5 -13.13 2.85 -3.52
CA VAL A 5 -12.71 3.89 -2.59
C VAL A 5 -11.20 3.79 -2.40
N VAL A 6 -10.49 4.88 -2.64
CA VAL A 6 -9.05 5.02 -2.38
C VAL A 6 -8.86 5.97 -1.21
N ARG A 7 -8.13 5.54 -0.18
CA ARG A 7 -7.97 6.28 1.08
C ARG A 7 -6.66 5.95 1.78
N ASN A 8 -6.31 6.74 2.78
CA ASN A 8 -5.22 6.39 3.69
C ASN A 8 -5.55 5.08 4.41
N ALA A 9 -4.52 4.26 4.62
CA ALA A 9 -4.59 3.08 5.47
C ALA A 9 -4.94 3.47 6.91
N ARG A 10 -5.66 2.57 7.58
CA ARG A 10 -5.98 2.60 9.00
C ARG A 10 -5.33 1.40 9.67
N ARG A 11 -5.24 1.41 11.00
CA ARG A 11 -4.61 0.33 11.76
C ARG A 11 -5.24 -1.03 11.43
N GLU A 12 -6.56 -1.06 11.27
CA GLU A 12 -7.32 -2.28 11.00
C GLU A 12 -7.03 -2.88 9.62
N ASP A 13 -6.45 -2.10 8.69
CA ASP A 13 -6.11 -2.55 7.35
C ASP A 13 -4.82 -3.39 7.32
N CYS A 14 -4.00 -3.39 8.39
CA CYS A 14 -2.67 -4.01 8.38
C CYS A 14 -2.67 -5.51 8.05
N VAL A 15 -3.72 -6.24 8.45
CA VAL A 15 -3.89 -7.65 8.10
C VAL A 15 -4.06 -7.83 6.59
N GLU A 16 -4.92 -7.02 5.96
CA GLU A 16 -5.15 -7.07 4.51
C GLU A 16 -3.97 -6.51 3.71
N ILE A 17 -3.28 -5.48 4.22
CA ILE A 17 -2.03 -4.99 3.61
C ILE A 17 -0.97 -6.09 3.64
N ARG A 18 -0.80 -6.81 4.76
CA ARG A 18 0.14 -7.95 4.83
C ARG A 18 -0.21 -9.06 3.83
N ARG A 19 -1.50 -9.31 3.59
CA ARG A 19 -1.95 -10.25 2.55
C ARG A 19 -1.58 -9.75 1.15
N LEU A 20 -1.76 -8.46 0.86
CA LEU A 20 -1.41 -7.88 -0.44
C LEU A 20 0.12 -7.81 -0.67
N ILE A 21 0.92 -7.60 0.38
CA ILE A 21 2.39 -7.73 0.33
C ILE A 21 2.77 -9.16 -0.05
N GLN A 22 2.09 -10.18 0.51
CA GLN A 22 2.31 -11.56 0.08
C GLN A 22 1.97 -11.75 -1.40
N GLU A 23 0.84 -11.21 -1.85
CA GLU A 23 0.41 -11.30 -3.24
C GLU A 23 1.43 -10.66 -4.20
N LEU A 24 2.07 -9.54 -3.79
CA LEU A 24 3.17 -8.93 -4.53
C LEU A 24 4.41 -9.83 -4.54
N ALA A 25 4.82 -10.37 -3.39
CA ALA A 25 5.98 -11.25 -3.29
C ALA A 25 5.80 -12.53 -4.15
N ASP A 26 4.59 -13.09 -4.18
CA ASP A 26 4.25 -14.22 -5.03
C ASP A 26 4.37 -13.84 -6.52
N PHE A 27 3.88 -12.65 -6.91
CA PHE A 27 4.02 -12.12 -8.27
C PHE A 27 5.47 -11.89 -8.69
N GLU A 28 6.32 -11.43 -7.77
CA GLU A 28 7.76 -11.23 -7.98
C GLU A 28 8.58 -12.52 -7.91
N LYS A 29 7.94 -13.67 -7.64
CA LYS A 29 8.56 -14.99 -7.47
C LYS A 29 9.53 -15.05 -6.27
N LEU A 30 9.20 -14.31 -5.21
CA LEU A 30 9.96 -14.21 -3.95
C LEU A 30 9.06 -14.46 -2.72
N PRO A 31 8.25 -15.53 -2.68
CA PRO A 31 7.21 -15.72 -1.65
C PRO A 31 7.76 -15.78 -0.21
N ASP A 32 8.98 -16.31 -0.05
CA ASP A 32 9.63 -16.48 1.25
C ASP A 32 10.35 -15.21 1.76
N SER A 33 10.41 -14.14 0.97
CA SER A 33 11.12 -12.91 1.33
C SER A 33 10.38 -12.05 2.35
N VAL A 34 9.06 -12.22 2.49
CA VAL A 34 8.25 -11.41 3.42
C VAL A 34 8.41 -11.92 4.85
N LYS A 35 9.24 -11.25 5.65
CA LYS A 35 9.53 -11.65 7.04
C LYS A 35 8.69 -10.93 8.11
N ILE A 36 8.08 -9.80 7.77
CA ILE A 36 7.27 -9.02 8.71
C ILE A 36 5.82 -9.53 8.78
N GLY A 37 5.15 -9.30 9.90
CA GLY A 37 3.73 -9.59 10.08
C GLY A 37 2.88 -8.31 10.11
N ALA A 38 1.56 -8.49 10.21
CA ALA A 38 0.62 -7.37 10.35
C ALA A 38 0.93 -6.52 11.61
N GLU A 39 1.29 -7.15 12.73
CA GLU A 39 1.66 -6.44 13.96
C GLU A 39 2.85 -5.49 13.79
N THR A 40 3.80 -5.83 12.92
CA THR A 40 4.94 -4.95 12.61
C THR A 40 4.46 -3.71 11.87
N LEU A 41 3.60 -3.89 10.87
CA LEU A 41 2.96 -2.78 10.15
C LEU A 41 2.14 -1.90 11.11
N GLU A 42 1.39 -2.50 12.02
CA GLU A 42 0.59 -1.73 13.00
C GLU A 42 1.48 -0.85 13.88
N LYS A 43 2.54 -1.43 14.45
CA LYS A 43 3.48 -0.71 15.32
C LYS A 43 4.19 0.41 14.58
N ASP A 44 4.79 0.09 13.44
CA ASP A 44 5.59 1.04 12.68
C ASP A 44 4.71 2.15 12.08
N GLY A 45 3.54 1.80 11.54
CA GLY A 45 2.64 2.72 10.85
C GLY A 45 1.78 3.59 11.78
N PHE A 46 1.44 3.11 12.98
CA PHE A 46 0.37 3.73 13.78
C PHE A 46 0.71 3.93 15.27
N ASP A 47 1.76 3.32 15.81
CA ASP A 47 2.20 3.55 17.20
C ASP A 47 3.32 4.59 17.30
N ASN A 48 3.79 5.12 16.16
CA ASN A 48 4.89 6.08 16.10
C ASN A 48 4.38 7.49 15.78
N ALA A 49 4.92 8.51 16.47
CA ALA A 49 4.65 9.91 16.16
C ALA A 49 5.20 10.31 14.78
N GLN A 50 6.22 9.61 14.29
CA GLN A 50 6.78 9.76 12.94
C GLN A 50 6.90 8.37 12.30
N PRO A 51 5.82 7.86 11.70
CA PRO A 51 5.84 6.56 11.02
C PRO A 51 6.91 6.52 9.91
N PRO A 52 7.68 5.44 9.78
CA PRO A 52 8.70 5.31 8.75
C PRO A 52 8.10 5.11 7.35
N TYR A 53 6.81 4.78 7.25
CA TYR A 53 6.07 4.66 6.01
C TYR A 53 4.65 5.22 6.12
N GLN A 54 4.05 5.48 4.97
CA GLN A 54 2.66 5.80 4.76
C GLN A 54 2.07 4.80 3.76
N CYS A 55 0.77 4.55 3.84
CA CYS A 55 0.12 3.60 2.94
C CYS A 55 -1.24 4.13 2.47
N ILE A 56 -1.50 4.03 1.16
CA ILE A 56 -2.81 4.24 0.55
C ILE A 56 -3.37 2.87 0.18
N VAL A 57 -4.66 2.67 0.40
CA VAL A 57 -5.36 1.41 0.09
C VAL A 57 -6.55 1.65 -0.82
N ALA A 58 -6.90 0.62 -1.60
CA ALA A 58 -8.11 0.57 -2.42
C ALA A 58 -9.04 -0.54 -1.88
N GLU A 59 -10.27 -0.16 -1.54
CA GLU A 59 -11.29 -1.09 -1.03
C GLU A 59 -11.97 -1.88 -2.15
N ASP A 60 -12.33 -3.13 -1.88
CA ASP A 60 -13.22 -3.90 -2.75
C ASP A 60 -14.61 -3.21 -2.80
N PRO A 61 -15.15 -2.91 -3.99
CA PRO A 61 -16.47 -2.28 -4.12
C PRO A 61 -17.62 -3.08 -3.49
N GLU A 62 -17.48 -4.40 -3.38
CA GLU A 62 -18.50 -5.30 -2.86
C GLU A 62 -18.28 -5.66 -1.39
N ASN A 63 -17.07 -5.47 -0.87
CA ASN A 63 -16.71 -5.78 0.51
C ASN A 63 -15.63 -4.81 1.03
N THR A 64 -16.05 -3.77 1.74
CA THR A 64 -15.15 -2.72 2.24
C THR A 64 -14.12 -3.22 3.27
N MET A 65 -14.32 -4.40 3.86
CA MET A 65 -13.33 -5.05 4.74
C MET A 65 -12.19 -5.71 3.97
N LYS A 66 -12.31 -5.84 2.64
CA LYS A 66 -11.30 -6.43 1.77
C LYS A 66 -10.59 -5.35 0.98
N LEU A 67 -9.27 -5.43 0.93
CA LEU A 67 -8.47 -4.54 0.10
C LEU A 67 -8.09 -5.21 -1.22
N ILE A 68 -8.16 -4.46 -2.31
CA ILE A 68 -7.85 -4.94 -3.67
C ILE A 68 -6.62 -4.27 -4.27
N GLY A 69 -6.00 -3.37 -3.51
CA GLY A 69 -4.72 -2.77 -3.86
C GLY A 69 -4.19 -1.90 -2.73
N TYR A 70 -2.88 -1.65 -2.77
CA TYR A 70 -2.20 -0.75 -1.86
C TYR A 70 -1.03 -0.05 -2.55
N ALA A 71 -0.59 1.05 -1.97
CA ALA A 71 0.65 1.74 -2.30
C ALA A 71 1.35 2.14 -0.99
N LEU A 72 2.55 1.61 -0.75
CA LEU A 72 3.37 1.92 0.41
C LEU A 72 4.51 2.85 -0.01
N PHE A 73 4.68 3.94 0.71
CA PHE A 73 5.64 4.98 0.35
C PHE A 73 6.18 5.67 1.61
N PHE A 74 7.29 6.39 1.46
CA PHE A 74 7.88 7.15 2.54
C PHE A 74 8.56 8.43 2.04
N ASN A 75 8.74 9.37 2.95
CA ASN A 75 9.39 10.63 2.64
C ASN A 75 10.92 10.46 2.68
N GLY A 76 11.60 11.02 1.69
CA GLY A 76 13.05 11.08 1.62
C GLY A 76 13.53 12.48 1.30
N TYR A 77 14.85 12.62 1.22
CA TYR A 77 15.50 13.85 0.80
C TYR A 77 16.57 13.54 -0.25
N ALA A 78 16.72 14.43 -1.23
CA ALA A 78 17.79 14.41 -2.22
C ALA A 78 18.63 15.67 -2.04
N THR A 79 19.96 15.53 -1.98
CA THR A 79 20.89 16.65 -1.75
C THR A 79 20.80 17.75 -2.80
N TRP A 80 20.26 17.44 -4.00
CA TRP A 80 20.18 18.38 -5.11
C TRP A 80 18.78 18.99 -5.27
N ASN A 81 17.71 18.24 -4.95
CA ASN A 81 16.34 18.61 -5.29
C ASN A 81 15.39 18.66 -4.07
N GLY A 82 15.89 18.45 -2.86
CA GLY A 82 15.13 18.61 -1.62
C GLY A 82 14.23 17.41 -1.29
N ARG A 83 13.06 17.70 -0.71
CA ARG A 83 12.08 16.68 -0.27
C ARG A 83 11.58 15.87 -1.47
N ARG A 84 11.41 14.57 -1.27
CA ARG A 84 10.84 13.64 -2.26
C ARG A 84 10.01 12.57 -1.59
N VAL A 85 9.14 11.94 -2.37
CA VAL A 85 8.44 10.72 -2.00
C VAL A 85 9.11 9.54 -2.69
N TYR A 86 9.30 8.46 -1.95
CA TYR A 86 9.70 7.16 -2.46
C TYR A 86 8.52 6.21 -2.39
N LEU A 87 8.02 5.81 -3.56
CA LEU A 87 7.06 4.73 -3.66
C LEU A 87 7.84 3.42 -3.63
N ASP A 88 7.66 2.65 -2.55
CA ASP A 88 8.33 1.37 -2.35
C ASP A 88 7.58 0.29 -3.14
N ASP A 89 6.31 0.10 -2.80
CA ASP A 89 5.44 -0.89 -3.41
C ASP A 89 4.14 -0.27 -3.93
N ILE A 90 3.67 -0.77 -5.06
CA ILE A 90 2.32 -0.54 -5.56
C ILE A 90 1.78 -1.83 -6.18
N MET A 91 0.64 -2.29 -5.67
CA MET A 91 0.04 -3.55 -6.11
C MET A 91 -1.47 -3.43 -6.21
N VAL A 92 -2.03 -4.06 -7.24
CA VAL A 92 -3.46 -4.27 -7.43
C VAL A 92 -3.68 -5.75 -7.69
N THR A 93 -4.62 -6.34 -6.94
CA THR A 93 -4.97 -7.75 -7.07
C THR A 93 -5.31 -8.09 -8.51
N GLU A 94 -4.85 -9.24 -8.99
CA GLU A 94 -4.84 -9.59 -10.42
C GLU A 94 -6.21 -9.38 -11.10
N LYS A 95 -7.29 -9.84 -10.46
CA LYS A 95 -8.69 -9.69 -10.92
C LYS A 95 -9.08 -8.24 -11.24
N TYR A 96 -8.49 -7.27 -10.54
CA TYR A 96 -8.83 -5.85 -10.64
C TYR A 96 -7.81 -5.04 -11.45
N ARG A 97 -6.79 -5.66 -12.06
CA ARG A 97 -5.83 -4.95 -12.90
C ARG A 97 -6.49 -4.39 -14.17
N ARG A 98 -5.85 -3.38 -14.79
CA ARG A 98 -6.34 -2.65 -15.98
C ARG A 98 -7.70 -1.94 -15.80
N SER A 99 -8.17 -1.79 -14.57
CA SER A 99 -9.42 -1.10 -14.24
C SER A 99 -9.26 0.40 -13.91
N GLY A 100 -8.01 0.88 -13.82
CA GLY A 100 -7.63 2.24 -13.44
C GLY A 100 -7.22 2.43 -11.97
N ILE A 101 -7.31 1.39 -11.14
CA ILE A 101 -7.05 1.49 -9.68
C ILE A 101 -5.59 1.85 -9.38
N GLY A 102 -4.62 1.25 -10.08
CA GLY A 102 -3.20 1.57 -9.87
C GLY A 102 -2.88 3.04 -10.12
N LEU A 103 -3.54 3.66 -11.10
CA LEU A 103 -3.41 5.09 -11.34
C LEU A 103 -4.04 5.92 -10.21
N GLN A 104 -5.19 5.50 -9.68
CA GLN A 104 -5.82 6.20 -8.53
C GLN A 104 -4.94 6.13 -7.27
N LEU A 105 -4.36 4.96 -6.99
CA LEU A 105 -3.38 4.79 -5.90
C LEU A 105 -2.17 5.71 -6.10
N PHE A 106 -1.57 5.69 -7.29
CA PHE A 106 -0.40 6.52 -7.60
C PHE A 106 -0.72 8.02 -7.48
N SER A 107 -1.82 8.48 -8.06
CA SER A 107 -2.25 9.88 -7.95
C SER A 107 -2.41 10.31 -6.50
N ARG A 108 -2.99 9.45 -5.66
CA ARG A 108 -3.18 9.72 -4.23
C ARG A 108 -1.87 9.80 -3.45
N VAL A 109 -0.81 9.11 -3.88
CA VAL A 109 0.54 9.24 -3.31
C VAL A 109 1.20 10.56 -3.68
N CYS A 110 0.85 11.13 -4.84
CA CYS A 110 1.41 12.40 -5.32
C CYS A 110 0.72 13.65 -4.75
N GLU A 111 -0.41 13.50 -4.03
CA GLU A 111 -1.15 14.58 -3.36
C GLU A 111 -0.51 14.99 -2.03
#